data_AF-A0A7Y5WZJ2-F1
#
_entry.id   AF-A0A7Y5WZJ2-F1
#
_cell.length_a   1.000
_cell.length_b   1.000
_cell.length_c   1.000
_cell.angle_alpha   90.00
_cell.angle_beta   90.00
_cell.angle_gamma   90.00
#
_symmetry.space_group_name_H-M   'P 1'
#
loop_
_entity.id
_entity.type
_entity.pdbx_description
1 polymer ?
#
loop_
_entity_poly.entity_id
_entity_poly.type
_entity_poly.pdbx_seq_one_letter_code
_entity_poly.pdbx_strand_id
1 'polypeptide(L)'
;MKVEATDVEGRKVYSVRGFNNGVARWLTKLPTLWIEGEVTELRRQDRWASVFFTLKDPDDVATLQVQMPRGQFDALDLNLSEGERVHVFGRAELYEQRGELRLKALTIERFGFGAHLAALERLKKKLAAEGLFAAGRKRSLPQYPRLIGLVTGNDAAAKRDVLTHIVQRFPPANVVVAETYVQGPRAPAAIATAIGDLCRRGADVIVLARGGGSFEDLLPFSDERVVRAVADCAVPIVSAVGHEQDTPLCDLAADLRASTPTAAARLVVPDSAELHARLARSREGLHRGARRNAERHA
;
A
#
# COMPACT_ATOMS: atom_id res chain seq x y z
N MET A 1 -39.21 -20.72 -6.10
CA MET A 1 -40.19 -21.22 -5.11
C MET A 1 -40.93 -20.02 -4.51
N LYS A 2 -42.22 -19.85 -4.82
CA LYS A 2 -43.07 -18.85 -4.16
C LYS A 2 -43.25 -19.26 -2.69
N VAL A 3 -43.30 -18.29 -1.78
CA VAL A 3 -43.63 -18.56 -0.37
C VAL A 3 -45.14 -18.70 -0.32
N GLU A 4 -45.62 -19.94 -0.37
CA GLU A 4 -47.05 -20.24 -0.40
C GLU A 4 -47.55 -20.47 1.02
N ALA A 5 -48.61 -19.76 1.39
CA ALA A 5 -49.31 -19.94 2.64
C ALA A 5 -50.37 -21.03 2.47
N THR A 6 -50.55 -21.86 3.49
CA THR A 6 -51.69 -22.75 3.60
C THR A 6 -52.79 -22.03 4.38
N ASP A 7 -54.03 -22.10 3.91
CA ASP A 7 -55.19 -21.64 4.69
C ASP A 7 -55.55 -22.71 5.73
N VAL A 8 -55.49 -22.33 7.00
CA VAL A 8 -55.90 -23.18 8.12
C VAL A 8 -56.90 -22.37 8.94
N GLU A 9 -58.17 -22.78 8.91
CA GLU A 9 -59.27 -22.14 9.65
C GLU A 9 -59.39 -20.62 9.35
N GLY A 10 -59.17 -20.20 8.08
CA GLY A 10 -59.22 -18.80 7.68
C GLY A 10 -57.96 -17.99 8.03
N ARG A 11 -56.89 -18.64 8.51
CA ARG A 11 -55.58 -18.03 8.78
C ARG A 11 -54.58 -18.45 7.72
N LYS A 12 -53.78 -17.49 7.25
CA LYS A 12 -52.61 -17.76 6.38
C LYS A 12 -51.45 -18.29 7.23
N VAL A 13 -51.16 -19.58 7.11
CA VAL A 13 -50.08 -20.26 7.85
C VAL A 13 -48.91 -20.56 6.91
N TYR A 14 -47.70 -20.18 7.31
CA TYR A 14 -46.48 -20.43 6.56
C TYR A 14 -45.65 -21.52 7.23
N SER A 15 -45.04 -22.41 6.44
CA SER A 15 -44.00 -23.30 6.96
C SER A 15 -42.78 -22.49 7.41
N VAL A 16 -42.01 -22.98 8.40
CA VAL A 16 -40.77 -22.34 8.87
C VAL A 16 -39.81 -22.06 7.70
N ARG A 17 -39.62 -23.05 6.82
CA ARG A 17 -38.83 -22.89 5.58
C ARG A 17 -39.39 -21.81 4.67
N GLY A 18 -40.71 -21.77 4.48
CA GLY A 18 -41.37 -20.76 3.65
C GLY A 18 -41.16 -19.35 4.21
N PHE A 19 -41.33 -19.18 5.52
CA PHE A 19 -41.09 -17.93 6.22
C PHE A 19 -39.62 -17.47 6.08
N ASN A 20 -38.65 -18.33 6.43
CA ASN A 20 -37.23 -18.00 6.35
C ASN A 20 -36.80 -17.63 4.93
N ASN A 21 -37.21 -18.39 3.92
CA ASN A 21 -36.89 -18.08 2.52
C ASN A 21 -37.54 -16.76 2.06
N GLY A 22 -38.70 -16.42 2.62
CA GLY A 22 -39.36 -15.14 2.37
C GLY A 22 -38.58 -13.96 2.96
N VAL A 23 -38.17 -14.08 4.22
CA VAL A 23 -37.36 -13.07 4.90
C VAL A 23 -35.99 -12.91 4.24
N ALA A 24 -35.30 -14.01 3.94
CA ALA A 24 -34.01 -13.99 3.24
C ALA A 24 -34.11 -13.22 1.90
N ARG A 25 -35.17 -13.47 1.12
CA ARG A 25 -35.42 -12.74 -0.13
C ARG A 25 -35.75 -11.27 0.07
N TRP A 26 -36.35 -10.90 1.21
CA TRP A 26 -36.61 -9.50 1.49
C TRP A 26 -35.32 -8.77 1.89
N LEU A 27 -34.45 -9.42 2.66
CA LEU A 27 -33.14 -8.86 3.04
C LEU A 27 -32.25 -8.56 1.83
N THR A 28 -32.34 -9.32 0.73
CA THR A 28 -31.57 -9.02 -0.49
C THR A 28 -31.95 -7.68 -1.16
N LYS A 29 -33.08 -7.08 -0.78
CA LYS A 29 -33.47 -5.74 -1.24
C LYS A 29 -32.80 -4.61 -0.44
N LEU A 30 -32.23 -4.90 0.73
CA LEU A 30 -31.53 -3.91 1.51
C LEU A 30 -30.21 -3.54 0.83
N PRO A 31 -29.79 -2.26 0.91
CA PRO A 31 -28.50 -1.83 0.38
C PRO A 31 -27.36 -2.51 1.16
N THR A 32 -26.18 -2.54 0.52
CA THR A 32 -24.94 -2.83 1.25
C THR A 32 -24.59 -1.61 2.09
N LEU A 33 -24.22 -1.80 3.34
CA LEU A 33 -24.08 -0.73 4.32
C LEU A 33 -22.89 -0.96 5.25
N TRP A 34 -22.46 0.13 5.89
CA TRP A 34 -21.41 0.13 6.91
C TRP A 34 -22.04 0.01 8.30
N ILE A 35 -21.46 -0.85 9.13
CA ILE A 35 -21.85 -1.06 10.53
C ILE A 35 -20.63 -0.84 11.40
N GLU A 36 -20.77 -0.02 12.43
CA GLU A 36 -19.76 0.14 13.48
C GLU A 36 -20.01 -0.87 14.60
N GLY A 37 -18.94 -1.43 15.15
CA GLY A 37 -19.03 -2.23 16.37
C GLY A 37 -17.67 -2.70 16.87
N GLU A 38 -17.66 -3.19 18.10
CA GLU A 38 -16.52 -3.87 18.70
C GLU A 38 -16.52 -5.35 18.33
N VAL A 39 -15.37 -5.86 17.91
CA VAL A 39 -15.19 -7.27 17.54
C VAL A 39 -15.15 -8.13 18.80
N THR A 40 -16.05 -9.10 18.87
CA THR A 40 -16.10 -10.11 19.94
C THR A 40 -16.26 -11.50 19.32
N GLU A 41 -15.86 -12.54 20.06
CA GLU A 41 -15.93 -13.94 19.63
C GLU A 41 -15.31 -14.20 18.24
N LEU A 42 -14.08 -13.72 18.01
CA LEU A 42 -13.41 -13.90 16.72
C LEU A 42 -12.99 -15.37 16.57
N ARG A 43 -13.60 -16.07 15.61
CA ARG A 43 -13.35 -17.48 15.31
C ARG A 43 -12.76 -17.65 13.92
N ARG A 44 -11.49 -18.02 13.90
CA ARG A 44 -10.70 -18.30 12.70
C ARG A 44 -9.96 -19.63 12.88
N GLN A 45 -10.35 -20.65 12.12
CA GLN A 45 -9.63 -21.92 12.03
C GLN A 45 -9.04 -22.09 10.64
N ASP A 46 -7.85 -22.68 10.53
CA ASP A 46 -7.12 -22.79 9.24
C ASP A 46 -7.84 -23.64 8.20
N ARG A 47 -8.68 -24.58 8.63
CA ARG A 47 -9.46 -25.44 7.74
C ARG A 47 -10.80 -24.82 7.32
N TRP A 48 -11.18 -23.66 7.85
CA TRP A 48 -12.48 -23.05 7.56
C TRP A 48 -12.40 -22.09 6.38
N ALA A 49 -13.39 -22.18 5.49
CA ALA A 49 -13.52 -21.30 4.33
C ALA A 49 -14.00 -19.88 4.69
N SER A 50 -14.42 -19.66 5.93
CA SER A 50 -14.90 -18.36 6.41
C SER A 50 -14.40 -18.07 7.81
N VAL A 51 -14.22 -16.77 8.08
CA VAL A 51 -13.98 -16.21 9.40
C VAL A 51 -15.31 -15.70 9.94
N PHE A 52 -15.54 -15.96 11.23
CA PHE A 52 -16.74 -15.54 11.93
C PHE A 52 -16.36 -14.67 13.11
N PHE A 53 -17.14 -13.62 13.37
CA PHE A 53 -17.00 -12.79 14.55
C PHE A 53 -18.33 -12.09 14.83
N THR A 54 -18.47 -11.54 16.03
CA THR A 54 -19.64 -10.78 16.44
C THR A 54 -19.28 -9.31 16.54
N LEU A 55 -20.11 -8.43 15.99
CA LEU A 55 -20.06 -7.00 16.28
C LEU A 55 -20.96 -6.73 17.47
N LYS A 56 -20.41 -6.11 18.51
CA LYS A 56 -21.15 -5.60 19.66
C LYS A 56 -21.20 -4.09 19.59
N ASP A 57 -22.36 -3.51 19.86
CA ASP A 57 -22.48 -2.06 20.02
C ASP A 57 -21.65 -1.61 21.26
N PRO A 58 -20.80 -0.58 21.17
CA PRO A 58 -20.02 -0.12 22.31
C PRO A 58 -20.87 0.42 23.47
N ASP A 59 -22.03 1.00 23.15
CA ASP A 59 -22.89 1.71 24.09
C ASP A 59 -24.16 0.90 24.46
N ASP A 60 -24.37 -0.26 23.83
CA ASP A 60 -25.56 -1.12 24.01
C ASP A 60 -25.18 -2.63 24.10
N VAL A 61 -26.15 -3.46 24.47
CA VAL A 61 -26.07 -4.93 24.44
C VAL A 61 -26.40 -5.51 23.05
N ALA A 62 -26.69 -4.66 22.06
CA ALA A 62 -26.97 -5.07 20.70
C ALA A 62 -25.76 -5.79 20.08
N THR A 63 -26.03 -6.91 19.41
CA THR A 63 -25.00 -7.72 18.75
C THR A 63 -25.43 -8.15 17.36
N LEU A 64 -24.47 -8.35 16.47
CA LEU A 64 -24.68 -8.82 15.11
C LEU A 64 -23.59 -9.82 14.71
N GLN A 65 -24.01 -11.01 14.29
CA GLN A 65 -23.11 -12.03 13.77
C GLN A 65 -22.59 -11.64 12.39
N VAL A 66 -21.28 -11.76 12.18
CA VAL A 66 -20.62 -11.43 10.92
C VAL A 66 -19.89 -12.66 10.38
N GLN A 67 -19.99 -12.84 9.06
CA GLN A 67 -19.26 -13.86 8.33
C GLN A 67 -18.51 -13.22 7.15
N MET A 68 -17.24 -13.57 7.00
CA MET A 68 -16.40 -13.13 5.88
C MET A 68 -15.67 -14.32 5.24
N PRO A 69 -15.58 -14.42 3.90
CA PRO A 69 -14.73 -15.41 3.25
C PRO A 69 -13.27 -15.29 3.69
N ARG A 70 -12.62 -16.41 4.03
CA ARG A 70 -11.24 -16.43 4.56
C ARG A 70 -10.24 -15.73 3.64
N GLY A 71 -10.32 -15.99 2.34
CA GLY A 71 -9.40 -15.36 1.37
C GLY A 71 -9.51 -13.84 1.30
N GLN A 72 -10.70 -13.28 1.53
CA GLN A 72 -10.86 -11.81 1.60
C GLN A 72 -10.36 -11.26 2.93
N PHE A 73 -10.68 -11.93 4.04
CA PHE A 73 -10.22 -11.54 5.37
C PHE A 73 -8.67 -11.52 5.45
N ASP A 74 -8.03 -12.56 4.93
CA ASP A 74 -6.57 -12.70 4.93
C ASP A 74 -5.90 -11.65 4.02
N ALA A 75 -6.55 -11.27 2.92
CA ALA A 75 -6.04 -10.24 2.01
C ALA A 75 -6.08 -8.82 2.59
N LEU A 76 -6.92 -8.57 3.61
CA LEU A 76 -6.97 -7.27 4.29
C LEU A 76 -5.78 -7.06 5.24
N ASP A 77 -5.09 -8.12 5.66
CA ASP A 77 -3.93 -8.09 6.57
C ASP A 77 -4.13 -7.23 7.84
N LEU A 78 -5.35 -7.22 8.38
CA LEU A 78 -5.73 -6.32 9.48
C LEU A 78 -5.22 -6.76 10.86
N ASN A 79 -4.73 -8.00 11.01
CA ASN A 79 -4.38 -8.60 12.31
C ASN A 79 -5.43 -8.34 13.42
N LEU A 80 -6.70 -8.43 13.02
CA LEU A 80 -7.85 -8.07 13.86
C LEU A 80 -7.88 -8.90 15.15
N SER A 81 -8.11 -8.23 16.28
CA SER A 81 -8.17 -8.82 17.61
C SER A 81 -9.53 -8.54 18.29
N GLU A 82 -9.88 -9.33 19.30
CA GLU A 82 -11.07 -9.05 20.12
C GLU A 82 -10.92 -7.73 20.88
N GLY A 83 -12.02 -7.00 21.03
CA GLY A 83 -12.06 -5.67 21.64
C GLY A 83 -11.72 -4.52 20.67
N GLU A 84 -11.36 -4.81 19.42
CA GLU A 84 -11.13 -3.75 18.44
C GLU A 84 -12.45 -3.19 17.88
N ARG A 85 -12.57 -1.87 17.84
CA ARG A 85 -13.65 -1.20 17.12
C ARG A 85 -13.36 -1.17 15.63
N VAL A 86 -14.35 -1.54 14.83
CA VAL A 86 -14.26 -1.61 13.38
C VAL A 86 -15.52 -1.08 12.70
N HIS A 87 -15.36 -0.67 11.44
CA HIS A 87 -16.43 -0.49 10.46
C HIS A 87 -16.44 -1.69 9.54
N VAL A 88 -17.58 -2.38 9.44
CA VAL A 88 -17.76 -3.52 8.54
C VAL A 88 -18.73 -3.14 7.43
N PHE A 89 -18.27 -3.26 6.19
CA PHE A 89 -19.12 -3.10 5.01
C PHE A 89 -19.66 -4.44 4.58
N GLY A 90 -20.98 -4.56 4.48
CA GLY A 90 -21.58 -5.86 4.17
C GLY A 90 -23.04 -5.81 3.80
N ARG A 91 -23.58 -7.01 3.53
CA ARG A 91 -25.00 -7.23 3.23
C ARG A 91 -25.64 -8.06 4.32
N ALA A 92 -26.85 -7.66 4.74
CA ALA A 92 -27.64 -8.48 5.65
C ALA A 92 -28.09 -9.77 4.94
N GLU A 93 -27.93 -10.90 5.61
CA GLU A 93 -28.28 -12.23 5.11
C GLU A 93 -28.95 -13.03 6.24
N LEU A 94 -29.89 -13.90 5.89
CA LEU A 94 -30.50 -14.83 6.84
C LEU A 94 -29.97 -16.24 6.56
N TYR A 95 -29.45 -16.91 7.58
CA TYR A 95 -29.14 -18.33 7.49
C TYR A 95 -30.43 -19.14 7.54
N GLU A 96 -30.97 -19.46 6.37
CA GLU A 96 -32.33 -20.01 6.18
C GLU A 96 -32.61 -21.27 7.00
N GLN A 97 -31.60 -22.11 7.27
CA GLN A 97 -31.77 -23.35 8.03
C GLN A 97 -32.07 -23.12 9.51
N ARG A 98 -31.54 -22.04 10.11
CA ARG A 98 -31.73 -21.72 11.54
C ARG A 98 -32.51 -20.43 11.79
N GLY A 99 -32.76 -19.64 10.75
CA GLY A 99 -33.42 -18.33 10.88
C GLY A 99 -32.54 -17.28 11.58
N GLU A 100 -31.21 -17.43 11.51
CA GLU A 100 -30.27 -16.51 12.16
C GLU A 100 -29.91 -15.36 11.21
N LEU A 101 -30.12 -14.12 11.64
CA LEU A 101 -29.69 -12.93 10.92
C LEU A 101 -28.19 -12.72 11.08
N ARG A 102 -27.50 -12.45 9.98
CA ARG A 102 -26.05 -12.19 9.96
C ARG A 102 -25.71 -11.10 8.94
N LEU A 103 -24.52 -10.55 9.07
CA LEU A 103 -23.91 -9.71 8.06
C LEU A 103 -22.88 -10.52 7.28
N LYS A 104 -23.04 -10.60 5.96
CA LYS A 104 -21.96 -11.05 5.08
C LYS A 104 -21.04 -9.88 4.78
N ALA A 105 -19.87 -9.87 5.41
CA ALA A 105 -18.87 -8.83 5.25
C ALA A 105 -18.20 -8.94 3.87
N LEU A 106 -17.99 -7.78 3.25
CA LEU A 106 -17.26 -7.61 2.00
C LEU A 106 -15.90 -6.93 2.25
N THR A 107 -15.83 -6.01 3.21
CA THR A 107 -14.58 -5.42 3.71
C THR A 107 -14.75 -4.99 5.17
N ILE A 108 -13.62 -4.82 5.88
CA ILE A 108 -13.53 -4.38 7.27
C ILE A 108 -12.50 -3.26 7.32
N GLU A 109 -12.78 -2.20 8.06
CA GLU A 109 -11.86 -1.10 8.34
C GLU A 109 -11.79 -0.89 9.86
N ARG A 110 -10.63 -0.54 10.41
CA ARG A 110 -10.52 -0.22 11.85
C ARG A 110 -11.18 1.13 12.13
N PHE A 111 -11.88 1.24 13.26
CA PHE A 111 -12.55 2.47 13.67
C PHE A 111 -11.55 3.63 13.78
N GLY A 112 -11.94 4.82 13.32
CA GLY A 112 -11.08 6.01 13.24
C GLY A 112 -10.33 6.16 11.92
N PHE A 113 -10.27 5.13 11.07
CA PHE A 113 -9.58 5.18 9.78
C PHE A 113 -10.24 6.14 8.77
N GLY A 114 -11.57 6.22 8.74
CA GLY A 114 -12.28 7.18 7.86
C GLY A 114 -11.93 8.65 8.15
N ALA A 115 -11.70 9.01 9.42
CA ALA A 115 -11.24 10.35 9.79
C ALA A 115 -9.82 10.61 9.30
N HIS A 116 -8.94 9.60 9.37
CA HIS A 116 -7.59 9.66 8.81
C HIS A 116 -7.60 9.80 7.29
N LEU A 117 -8.42 9.03 6.58
CA LEU A 117 -8.54 9.15 5.12
C LEU A 117 -9.09 10.52 4.70
N ALA A 118 -10.11 11.03 5.41
CA ALA A 118 -10.63 12.37 5.18
C ALA A 118 -9.58 13.47 5.48
N ALA A 119 -8.73 13.27 6.49
CA ALA A 119 -7.62 14.17 6.80
C ALA A 119 -6.54 14.12 5.72
N LEU A 120 -6.19 12.92 5.22
CA LEU A 120 -5.26 12.72 4.12
C LEU A 120 -5.74 13.38 2.83
N GLU A 121 -7.02 13.24 2.49
CA GLU A 121 -7.57 13.86 1.29
C GLU A 121 -7.59 15.40 1.40
N ARG A 122 -7.88 15.94 2.59
CA ARG A 122 -7.75 17.38 2.87
C ARG A 122 -6.30 17.85 2.74
N LEU A 123 -5.35 17.10 3.29
CA LEU A 123 -3.92 17.42 3.20
C LEU A 123 -3.43 17.35 1.75
N LYS A 124 -3.82 16.32 1.00
CA LYS A 124 -3.52 16.17 -0.42
C LYS A 124 -3.97 17.39 -1.22
N LYS A 125 -5.22 17.84 -1.01
CA LYS A 125 -5.75 19.05 -1.68
C LYS A 125 -4.96 20.29 -1.31
N LYS A 126 -4.62 20.48 -0.02
CA LYS A 126 -3.79 21.59 0.46
C LYS A 126 -2.41 21.60 -0.23
N LEU A 127 -1.68 20.49 -0.18
CA LEU A 127 -0.32 20.41 -0.75
C LEU A 127 -0.32 20.46 -2.28
N ALA A 128 -1.36 19.94 -2.93
CA ALA A 128 -1.56 20.10 -4.37
C ALA A 128 -1.78 21.56 -4.76
N ALA A 129 -2.59 22.31 -3.99
CA ALA A 129 -2.82 23.73 -4.22
C ALA A 129 -1.56 24.58 -4.03
N GLU A 130 -0.67 24.17 -3.11
CA GLU A 130 0.67 24.76 -2.94
C GLU A 130 1.65 24.34 -4.04
N GLY A 131 1.28 23.42 -4.95
CA GLY A 131 2.09 23.00 -6.08
C GLY A 131 3.18 21.98 -5.76
N LEU A 132 3.16 21.34 -4.58
CA LEU A 132 4.21 20.38 -4.17
C LEU A 132 4.24 19.12 -5.05
N PHE A 133 3.14 18.81 -5.74
CA PHE A 133 3.05 17.66 -6.66
C PHE A 133 3.22 18.04 -8.14
N ALA A 134 3.57 19.30 -8.44
CA ALA A 134 3.68 19.78 -9.81
C ALA A 134 4.81 19.07 -10.56
N ALA A 135 4.52 18.58 -11.77
CA ALA A 135 5.51 17.90 -12.61
C ALA A 135 6.76 18.75 -12.89
N GLY A 136 6.61 20.09 -12.98
CA GLY A 136 7.72 21.02 -13.19
C GLY A 136 8.71 21.15 -12.02
N ARG A 137 8.37 20.63 -10.83
CA ARG A 137 9.31 20.55 -9.70
C ARG A 137 10.19 19.30 -9.74
N LYS A 138 9.77 18.28 -10.50
CA LYS A 138 10.43 16.98 -10.53
C LYS A 138 11.74 17.08 -11.29
N ARG A 139 12.82 16.60 -10.67
CA ARG A 139 14.19 16.61 -11.16
C ARG A 139 14.50 15.33 -11.90
N SER A 140 15.29 15.44 -12.96
CA SER A 140 15.82 14.26 -13.67
C SER A 140 16.83 13.52 -12.81
N LEU A 141 16.85 12.19 -12.90
CA LEU A 141 17.86 11.39 -12.23
C LEU A 141 19.25 11.59 -12.86
N PRO A 142 20.33 11.57 -12.05
CA PRO A 142 21.69 11.55 -12.57
C PRO A 142 21.92 10.27 -13.38
N GLN A 143 22.58 10.39 -14.53
CA GLN A 143 22.86 9.23 -15.39
C GLN A 143 23.86 8.25 -14.78
N TYR A 144 24.82 8.76 -14.00
CA TYR A 144 25.90 7.98 -13.37
C TYR A 144 26.09 8.45 -11.92
N PRO A 145 25.19 8.07 -10.99
CA PRO A 145 25.35 8.45 -9.58
C PRO A 145 26.60 7.80 -8.98
N ARG A 146 27.37 8.58 -8.24
CA ARG A 146 28.54 8.13 -7.47
C ARG A 146 28.17 7.81 -6.03
N LEU A 147 27.23 8.56 -5.46
CA LEU A 147 26.73 8.39 -4.11
C LEU A 147 25.20 8.32 -4.09
N ILE A 148 24.67 7.17 -3.71
CA ILE A 148 23.23 6.90 -3.58
C ILE A 148 22.88 6.90 -2.10
N GLY A 149 21.93 7.74 -1.69
CA GLY A 149 21.36 7.69 -0.35
C GLY A 149 20.22 6.69 -0.29
N LEU A 150 20.16 5.84 0.74
CA LEU A 150 19.04 4.94 0.99
C LEU A 150 18.42 5.25 2.36
N VAL A 151 17.21 5.78 2.37
CA VAL A 151 16.39 5.92 3.58
C VAL A 151 15.51 4.67 3.69
N THR A 152 15.68 3.90 4.76
CA THR A 152 14.91 2.67 4.99
C THR A 152 14.81 2.37 6.49
N GLY A 153 13.89 1.48 6.84
CA GLY A 153 13.74 0.98 8.20
C GLY A 153 14.82 -0.04 8.58
N ASN A 154 14.68 -0.61 9.78
CA ASN A 154 15.48 -1.75 10.20
C ASN A 154 15.10 -3.07 9.48
N ASP A 155 14.14 -3.02 8.54
CA ASP A 155 13.79 -4.18 7.73
C ASP A 155 14.96 -4.57 6.80
N ALA A 156 15.50 -5.75 7.06
CA ALA A 156 16.64 -6.26 6.34
C ALA A 156 16.31 -6.65 4.89
N ALA A 157 15.05 -6.92 4.55
CA ALA A 157 14.67 -7.33 3.19
C ALA A 157 14.79 -6.16 2.21
N ALA A 158 14.03 -5.08 2.41
CA ALA A 158 14.05 -3.91 1.52
C ALA A 158 15.46 -3.31 1.39
N LYS A 159 16.20 -3.25 2.50
CA LYS A 159 17.60 -2.79 2.50
C LYS A 159 18.49 -3.68 1.63
N ARG A 160 18.44 -5.01 1.83
CA ARG A 160 19.26 -5.95 1.06
C ARG A 160 18.90 -5.90 -0.42
N ASP A 161 17.61 -5.85 -0.75
CA ASP A 161 17.15 -5.84 -2.14
C ASP A 161 17.73 -4.66 -2.92
N VAL A 162 17.66 -3.45 -2.35
CA VAL A 162 18.24 -2.25 -2.99
C VAL A 162 19.75 -2.37 -3.13
N LEU A 163 20.44 -2.74 -2.05
CA LEU A 163 21.91 -2.82 -2.03
C LEU A 163 22.43 -3.86 -3.03
N THR A 164 21.88 -5.08 -2.99
CA THR A 164 22.28 -6.18 -3.87
C THR A 164 22.08 -5.81 -5.33
N HIS A 165 20.93 -5.22 -5.67
CA HIS A 165 20.67 -4.83 -7.06
C HIS A 165 21.57 -3.69 -7.55
N ILE A 166 21.85 -2.69 -6.72
CA ILE A 166 22.77 -1.60 -7.09
C ILE A 166 24.18 -2.16 -7.32
N VAL A 167 24.69 -2.96 -6.38
CA VAL A 167 26.06 -3.51 -6.44
C VAL A 167 26.23 -4.43 -7.65
N GLN A 168 25.23 -5.27 -7.96
CA GLN A 168 25.30 -6.16 -9.11
C GLN A 168 25.17 -5.40 -10.45
N ARG A 169 24.30 -4.39 -10.51
CA ARG A 169 23.98 -3.68 -11.76
C ARG A 169 25.01 -2.61 -12.10
N PHE A 170 25.49 -1.87 -11.10
CA PHE A 170 26.45 -0.78 -11.27
C PHE A 170 27.43 -0.69 -10.07
N PRO A 171 28.44 -1.59 -10.02
CA PRO A 171 29.43 -1.63 -8.94
C PRO A 171 30.15 -0.31 -8.59
N PRO A 172 30.37 0.64 -9.53
CA PRO A 172 31.05 1.91 -9.19
C PRO A 172 30.28 2.85 -8.25
N ALA A 173 28.97 2.65 -8.06
CA ALA A 173 28.18 3.48 -7.16
C ALA A 173 28.38 3.09 -5.69
N ASN A 174 28.55 4.10 -4.83
CA ASN A 174 28.55 3.93 -3.38
C ASN A 174 27.14 4.12 -2.84
N VAL A 175 26.76 3.35 -1.83
CA VAL A 175 25.46 3.50 -1.15
C VAL A 175 25.67 3.86 0.30
N VAL A 176 25.02 4.93 0.77
CA VAL A 176 24.96 5.31 2.18
C VAL A 176 23.55 5.07 2.69
N VAL A 177 23.43 4.21 3.69
CA VAL A 177 22.14 3.88 4.30
C VAL A 177 21.90 4.78 5.52
N ALA A 178 20.77 5.49 5.51
CA ALA A 178 20.23 6.20 6.66
C ALA A 178 19.08 5.37 7.24
N GLU A 179 19.42 4.50 8.19
CA GLU A 179 18.42 3.71 8.92
C GLU A 179 17.62 4.62 9.85
N THR A 180 16.30 4.59 9.72
CA THR A 180 15.40 5.49 10.45
C THR A 180 14.11 4.81 10.87
N TYR A 181 13.34 5.46 11.73
CA TYR A 181 11.98 5.02 12.01
C TYR A 181 11.12 5.23 10.77
N VAL A 182 10.58 4.14 10.23
CA VAL A 182 9.64 4.16 9.09
C VAL A 182 8.19 3.93 9.51
N GLN A 183 7.96 3.59 10.78
CA GLN A 183 6.66 3.30 11.37
C GLN A 183 6.47 4.04 12.69
N GLY A 184 5.21 4.27 13.05
CA GLY A 184 4.83 4.91 14.30
C GLY A 184 5.04 6.44 14.34
N PRO A 185 4.72 7.08 15.47
CA PRO A 185 4.59 8.53 15.58
C PRO A 185 5.91 9.30 15.44
N ARG A 186 7.05 8.63 15.64
CA ARG A 186 8.39 9.23 15.49
C ARG A 186 8.90 9.20 14.06
N ALA A 187 8.30 8.39 13.19
CA ALA A 187 8.78 8.18 11.83
C ALA A 187 8.82 9.47 10.98
N PRO A 188 7.79 10.34 10.95
CA PRO A 188 7.82 11.51 10.06
C PRO A 188 9.01 12.44 10.28
N ALA A 189 9.31 12.78 11.54
CA ALA A 189 10.44 13.64 11.87
C ALA A 189 11.79 12.95 11.58
N ALA A 190 11.87 11.65 11.83
CA ALA A 190 13.09 10.87 11.61
C ALA A 190 13.38 10.67 10.11
N ILE A 191 12.36 10.46 9.27
CA ILE A 191 12.48 10.38 7.81
C ILE A 191 12.94 11.72 7.25
N ALA A 192 12.28 12.83 7.63
CA ALA A 192 12.66 14.17 7.16
C ALA A 192 14.12 14.52 7.53
N THR A 193 14.56 14.16 8.74
CA THR A 193 15.95 14.35 9.18
C THR A 193 16.91 13.51 8.33
N ALA A 194 16.61 12.23 8.11
CA ALA A 194 17.43 11.34 7.30
C ALA A 194 17.60 11.81 5.85
N ILE A 195 16.54 12.33 5.23
CA ILE A 195 16.59 12.96 3.89
C ILE A 195 17.56 14.15 3.91
N GLY A 196 17.43 15.03 4.91
CA GLY A 196 18.31 16.19 5.06
C GLY A 196 19.78 15.82 5.29
N ASP A 197 20.04 14.77 6.08
CA ASP A 197 21.40 14.27 6.33
C ASP A 197 22.05 13.71 5.06
N LEU A 198 21.32 12.92 4.28
CA LEU A 198 21.82 12.38 3.01
C LEU A 198 22.09 13.49 1.99
N CYS A 199 21.23 14.51 1.95
CA CYS A 199 21.44 15.69 1.12
C CYS A 199 22.74 16.42 1.51
N ARG A 200 22.99 16.64 2.82
CA ARG A 200 24.23 17.27 3.32
C ARG A 200 25.49 16.45 3.05
N ARG A 201 25.35 15.12 3.00
CA ARG A 201 26.45 14.19 2.64
C ARG A 201 26.78 14.21 1.15
N GLY A 202 26.02 14.93 0.32
CA GLY A 202 26.27 15.03 -1.12
C GLY A 202 25.81 13.82 -1.91
N ALA A 203 24.70 13.18 -1.51
CA ALA A 203 24.08 12.15 -2.33
C ALA A 203 23.64 12.72 -3.69
N ASP A 204 23.88 11.99 -4.77
CA ASP A 204 23.45 12.36 -6.13
C ASP A 204 21.97 12.03 -6.37
N VAL A 205 21.47 11.00 -5.68
CA VAL A 205 20.08 10.55 -5.70
C VAL A 205 19.76 9.86 -4.37
N ILE A 206 18.54 10.02 -3.87
CA ILE A 206 18.06 9.38 -2.65
C ILE A 206 16.93 8.41 -3.00
N VAL A 207 16.99 7.20 -2.47
CA VAL A 207 15.91 6.21 -2.52
C VAL A 207 15.24 6.18 -1.15
N LEU A 208 13.94 6.48 -1.13
CA LEU A 208 13.10 6.27 0.05
C LEU A 208 12.38 4.94 -0.12
N ALA A 209 12.79 3.94 0.65
CA ALA A 209 12.26 2.58 0.52
C ALA A 209 11.57 2.13 1.80
N ARG A 210 10.50 1.35 1.62
CA ARG A 210 9.86 0.57 2.69
C ARG A 210 9.77 -0.88 2.26
N GLY A 211 9.89 -1.80 3.22
CA GLY A 211 9.49 -3.19 3.02
C GLY A 211 7.98 -3.37 3.08
N GLY A 212 7.56 -4.63 3.19
CA GLY A 212 6.16 -5.00 3.40
C GLY A 212 5.59 -4.46 4.72
N GLY A 213 4.30 -4.67 4.94
CA GLY A 213 3.60 -4.30 6.17
C GLY A 213 2.22 -3.72 5.89
N SER A 214 1.54 -3.29 6.95
CA SER A 214 0.17 -2.81 6.86
C SER A 214 0.05 -1.46 6.14
N PHE A 215 -1.18 -1.08 5.80
CA PHE A 215 -1.48 0.28 5.33
C PHE A 215 -1.15 1.33 6.40
N GLU A 216 -1.36 1.03 7.69
CA GLU A 216 -1.05 1.97 8.78
C GLU A 216 0.42 2.38 8.80
N ASP A 217 1.29 1.45 8.40
CA ASP A 217 2.72 1.69 8.24
C ASP A 217 3.05 2.64 7.07
N LEU A 218 2.08 2.97 6.20
CA LEU A 218 2.21 3.96 5.12
C LEU A 218 1.86 5.38 5.59
N LEU A 219 1.11 5.52 6.70
CA LEU A 219 0.65 6.82 7.19
C LEU A 219 1.80 7.80 7.46
N PRO A 220 2.95 7.41 8.05
CA PRO A 220 4.08 8.31 8.23
C PRO A 220 4.60 8.95 6.95
N PHE A 221 4.48 8.25 5.82
CA PHE A 221 4.92 8.71 4.50
C PHE A 221 3.93 9.69 3.85
N SER A 222 2.75 9.86 4.44
CA SER A 222 1.78 10.88 4.04
C SER A 222 1.74 12.08 4.98
N ASP A 223 2.61 12.13 5.99
CA ASP A 223 2.74 13.28 6.88
C ASP A 223 3.29 14.50 6.14
N GLU A 224 2.73 15.68 6.42
CA GLU A 224 3.12 16.94 5.78
C GLU A 224 4.64 17.22 5.87
N ARG A 225 5.29 16.85 6.98
CA ARG A 225 6.73 17.04 7.17
C ARG A 225 7.56 16.22 6.18
N VAL A 226 7.14 14.98 5.93
CA VAL A 226 7.83 14.09 4.99
C VAL A 226 7.60 14.57 3.56
N VAL A 227 6.35 14.91 3.21
CA VAL A 227 6.01 15.40 1.87
C VAL A 227 6.80 16.67 1.53
N ARG A 228 6.91 17.61 2.48
CA ARG A 228 7.72 18.82 2.31
C ARG A 228 9.20 18.50 2.21
N ALA A 229 9.74 17.64 3.07
CA ALA A 229 11.14 17.23 3.01
C ALA A 229 11.50 16.59 1.66
N VAL A 230 10.59 15.83 1.07
CA VAL A 230 10.75 15.27 -0.28
C VAL A 230 10.67 16.36 -1.35
N ALA A 231 9.61 17.17 -1.34
CA ALA A 231 9.38 18.19 -2.37
C ALA A 231 10.46 19.30 -2.40
N ASP A 232 11.04 19.63 -1.26
CA ASP A 232 12.04 20.68 -1.10
C ASP A 232 13.48 20.17 -1.12
N CYS A 233 13.70 18.85 -1.22
CA CYS A 233 15.04 18.28 -1.33
C CYS A 233 15.73 18.78 -2.60
N ALA A 234 16.99 19.19 -2.50
CA ALA A 234 17.78 19.61 -3.66
C ALA A 234 18.26 18.43 -4.53
N VAL A 235 18.29 17.23 -3.94
CA VAL A 235 18.71 15.97 -4.55
C VAL A 235 17.45 15.22 -5.03
N PRO A 236 17.46 14.61 -6.23
CA PRO A 236 16.31 13.85 -6.69
C PRO A 236 16.01 12.64 -5.78
N ILE A 237 14.74 12.43 -5.49
CA ILE A 237 14.22 11.35 -4.64
C ILE A 237 13.38 10.38 -5.48
N VAL A 238 13.70 9.10 -5.35
CA VAL A 238 12.89 7.98 -5.85
C VAL A 238 12.15 7.34 -4.67
N SER A 239 10.82 7.36 -4.70
CA SER A 239 10.00 6.66 -3.71
C SER A 239 9.74 5.21 -4.12
N ALA A 240 9.94 4.29 -3.18
CA ALA A 240 9.65 2.86 -3.27
C ALA A 240 8.92 2.40 -2.00
N VAL A 241 7.88 3.13 -1.63
CA VAL A 241 7.12 2.93 -0.39
C VAL A 241 5.79 2.23 -0.66
N GLY A 242 5.00 2.72 -1.63
CA GLY A 242 3.68 2.19 -1.94
C GLY A 242 3.67 1.09 -3.00
N HIS A 243 2.71 0.15 -2.91
CA HIS A 243 2.37 -0.76 -4.02
C HIS A 243 1.26 -0.15 -4.91
N GLU A 244 0.86 -0.81 -5.98
CA GLU A 244 -0.07 -0.23 -6.99
C GLU A 244 -1.41 0.27 -6.43
N GLN A 245 -1.87 -0.24 -5.29
CA GLN A 245 -3.15 0.11 -4.69
C GLN A 245 -3.04 1.21 -3.60
N ASP A 246 -1.84 1.41 -3.04
CA ASP A 246 -1.63 2.35 -1.93
C ASP A 246 -0.55 3.38 -2.28
N THR A 247 -0.97 4.60 -2.61
CA THR A 247 -0.06 5.70 -3.00
C THR A 247 0.03 6.75 -1.87
N PRO A 248 1.05 6.68 -0.99
CA PRO A 248 1.26 7.71 0.03
C PRO A 248 1.56 9.07 -0.59
N LEU A 249 1.30 10.17 0.14
CA LEU A 249 1.48 11.51 -0.42
C LEU A 249 2.94 11.83 -0.79
N CYS A 250 3.94 11.20 -0.16
CA CYS A 250 5.33 11.36 -0.57
C CYS A 250 5.59 10.83 -1.99
N ASP A 251 4.87 9.80 -2.47
CA ASP A 251 5.03 9.28 -3.83
C ASP A 251 4.65 10.32 -4.88
N LEU A 252 3.68 11.17 -4.55
CA LEU A 252 3.24 12.26 -5.42
C LEU A 252 4.28 13.37 -5.50
N ALA A 253 4.93 13.67 -4.37
CA ALA A 253 5.98 14.69 -4.26
C ALA A 253 7.34 14.22 -4.80
N ALA A 254 7.64 12.92 -4.74
CA ALA A 254 8.89 12.36 -5.23
C ALA A 254 9.09 12.61 -6.73
N ASP A 255 10.35 12.72 -7.15
CA ASP A 255 10.71 12.95 -8.54
C ASP A 255 10.32 11.75 -9.41
N LEU A 256 10.50 10.54 -8.87
CA LEU A 256 10.01 9.30 -9.48
C LEU A 256 9.45 8.35 -8.43
N ARG A 257 8.51 7.52 -8.89
CA ARG A 257 7.91 6.43 -8.12
C ARG A 257 8.33 5.09 -8.71
N ALA A 258 8.71 4.17 -7.84
CA ALA A 258 8.96 2.77 -8.13
C ALA A 258 7.96 1.90 -7.37
N SER A 259 7.50 0.81 -7.98
CA SER A 259 6.55 -0.12 -7.35
C SER A 259 7.19 -1.02 -6.29
N THR A 260 8.51 -1.18 -6.31
CA THR A 260 9.27 -2.01 -5.36
C THR A 260 10.66 -1.43 -5.10
N PRO A 261 11.31 -1.77 -3.96
CA PRO A 261 12.70 -1.38 -3.70
C PRO A 261 13.66 -1.83 -4.81
N THR A 262 13.49 -3.04 -5.34
CA THR A 262 14.25 -3.54 -6.51
C THR A 262 14.03 -2.71 -7.78
N ALA A 263 12.80 -2.29 -8.05
CA ALA A 263 12.52 -1.42 -9.19
C ALA A 263 13.20 -0.04 -9.01
N ALA A 264 13.20 0.51 -7.80
CA ALA A 264 13.93 1.76 -7.52
C ALA A 264 15.43 1.59 -7.77
N ALA A 265 16.04 0.51 -7.29
CA ALA A 265 17.45 0.22 -7.56
C ALA A 265 17.78 0.24 -9.07
N ARG A 266 16.92 -0.35 -9.90
CA ARG A 266 17.11 -0.36 -11.36
C ARG A 266 16.92 1.01 -12.02
N LEU A 267 16.07 1.87 -11.45
CA LEU A 267 15.84 3.22 -11.95
C LEU A 267 17.00 4.16 -11.62
N VAL A 268 17.61 4.01 -10.44
CA VAL A 268 18.67 4.91 -9.99
C VAL A 268 20.03 4.61 -10.60
N VAL A 269 20.31 3.38 -11.04
CA VAL A 269 21.61 3.06 -11.67
C VAL A 269 21.51 2.53 -13.12
N PRO A 270 22.48 2.89 -13.98
CA PRO A 270 22.56 2.35 -15.34
C PRO A 270 22.98 0.88 -15.34
N ASP A 271 22.79 0.20 -16.48
CA ASP A 271 23.23 -1.18 -16.65
C ASP A 271 24.71 -1.26 -17.04
N SER A 272 25.56 -1.77 -16.15
CA SER A 272 26.99 -1.90 -16.45
C SER A 272 27.28 -2.77 -17.67
N ALA A 273 26.55 -3.87 -17.89
CA ALA A 273 26.77 -4.73 -19.06
C ALA A 273 26.45 -3.99 -20.36
N GLU A 274 25.39 -3.20 -20.37
CA GLU A 274 25.04 -2.35 -21.51
C GLU A 274 26.12 -1.28 -21.77
N LEU A 275 26.63 -0.64 -20.71
CA LEU A 275 27.71 0.35 -20.83
C LEU A 275 28.98 -0.26 -21.42
N HIS A 276 29.40 -1.44 -20.96
CA HIS A 276 30.56 -2.15 -21.52
C HIS A 276 30.34 -2.51 -22.99
N ALA A 277 29.14 -2.98 -23.35
CA ALA A 277 28.81 -3.29 -24.74
C ALA A 277 28.83 -2.04 -25.64
N ARG A 278 28.32 -0.90 -25.16
CA ARG A 278 28.37 0.39 -25.86
C ARG A 278 29.82 0.87 -26.06
N LEU A 279 30.66 0.72 -25.03
CA LEU A 279 32.08 1.07 -25.09
C LEU A 279 32.83 0.20 -26.10
N ALA A 280 32.59 -1.12 -26.09
CA ALA A 280 33.20 -2.07 -27.03
C ALA A 280 32.83 -1.73 -28.49
N ARG A 281 31.55 -1.49 -28.78
CA ARG A 281 31.09 -1.08 -30.12
C ARG A 281 31.74 0.23 -30.58
N SER A 282 31.85 1.20 -29.68
CA SER A 282 32.47 2.50 -29.98
C SER A 282 33.96 2.33 -30.30
N ARG A 283 34.67 1.52 -29.51
CA ARG A 283 36.08 1.18 -29.72
C ARG A 283 36.32 0.51 -31.08
N GLU A 284 35.50 -0.46 -31.44
CA GLU A 284 35.59 -1.11 -32.75
C GLU A 284 35.29 -0.16 -33.92
N GLY A 285 34.30 0.71 -33.75
CA GLY A 285 33.97 1.74 -34.73
C GLY A 285 35.15 2.67 -35.01
N LEU A 286 35.80 3.14 -33.95
CA LEU A 286 37.01 3.97 -34.02
C LEU A 286 38.17 3.23 -34.69
N HIS A 287 38.44 1.97 -34.32
CA HIS A 287 39.48 1.16 -34.96
C HIS A 287 39.25 0.97 -36.46
N ARG A 288 38.01 0.67 -36.88
CA ARG A 288 37.66 0.53 -38.31
C ARG A 288 37.82 1.86 -39.05
N GLY A 289 37.42 2.97 -38.43
CA GLY A 289 37.58 4.31 -38.99
C GLY A 289 39.05 4.68 -39.17
N ALA A 290 39.88 4.46 -38.16
CA ALA A 290 41.31 4.74 -38.19
C ALA A 290 42.04 3.92 -39.27
N ARG A 291 41.75 2.62 -39.38
CA ARG A 291 42.32 1.75 -40.43
C ARG A 291 42.00 2.25 -41.83
N ARG A 292 40.73 2.52 -42.12
CA ARG A 292 40.32 3.05 -43.43
C ARG A 292 40.98 4.39 -43.77
N ASN A 293 41.23 5.23 -42.77
CA ASN A 293 41.89 6.51 -43.01
C ASN A 293 43.38 6.33 -43.33
N ALA A 294 44.05 5.45 -42.59
CA ALA A 294 45.45 5.09 -42.86
C ALA A 294 45.61 4.48 -44.26
N GLU A 295 44.72 3.56 -44.66
CA GLU A 295 44.70 2.96 -46.00
C GLU A 295 44.42 3.96 -47.13
N ARG A 296 43.72 5.07 -46.85
CA ARG A 296 43.44 6.13 -47.84
C ARG A 296 44.61 7.10 -48.05
N HIS A 297 45.54 7.18 -47.11
CA HIS A 297 46.66 8.13 -47.12
C HIS A 297 48.03 7.44 -47.19
N ALA A 298 48.05 6.11 -47.34
CA ALA A 298 49.23 5.31 -47.65
C ALA A 298 49.31 5.07 -49.16
#